data_AF-A0A136ITR4-F1
#
_entry.id   AF-A0A136ITR4-F1
#
_cell.length_a   1.000
_cell.length_b   1.000
_cell.length_c   1.000
_cell.angle_alpha   90.00
_cell.angle_beta   90.00
_cell.angle_gamma   90.00
#
_symmetry.space_group_name_H-M   'P 1'
#
loop_
_entity.id
_entity.type
_entity.pdbx_description
1 polymer ?
#
loop_
_entity_poly.entity_id
_entity_poly.type
_entity_poly.pdbx_seq_one_letter_code
_entity_poly.pdbx_strand_id
1 'polypeptide(L)'
;MAVQTSLPALLDSLTNSLNSAIDATPKVAGLIQPTQDGVSLLDVKNELLLSYLQNLVFLILLKIRNAKNGAASTNDNDDDASSQLSDDVVKKLVELRLFMDKGVRPLEDKLRFQLDKMLRAADDADRRKEYLAQKKAAGHGDSNDEESGSDDEDDEADNGGGSLVRPGQASAKQLGPGIHGFAKPTSATAVGMAAAATAEDKSGVYRPPKIAPTVMPTTERRESRGDRRPMKSATMDEYIAEELSVAPLAMPSVGTTIVAGGRKIKTAGQKAEEDRRRDYEETNFVRLPNESKKDRAKRSKIEGRSSRTQFGGEDWRELGEGVDRISRMTGRKSGGSGGTRALLEKSRKRGRETTDSARGSGLNESTREIGDRFNKRVKVMEAGRRDKGKRR
;
A
#
# COMPACT_ATOMS: atom_id res chain seq x y z
N MET A 1 -42.56 -22.63 -4.89
CA MET A 1 -43.89 -22.34 -4.33
C MET A 1 -44.22 -20.90 -4.65
N ALA A 2 -45.36 -20.63 -5.28
CA ALA A 2 -45.76 -19.27 -5.62
C ALA A 2 -46.02 -18.50 -4.32
N VAL A 3 -45.25 -17.45 -4.07
CA VAL A 3 -45.44 -16.56 -2.91
C VAL A 3 -46.74 -15.81 -3.13
N GLN A 4 -47.76 -16.09 -2.33
CA GLN A 4 -48.99 -15.31 -2.36
C GLN A 4 -48.66 -13.90 -1.86
N THR A 5 -48.87 -12.90 -2.73
CA THR A 5 -48.47 -11.50 -2.47
C THR A 5 -49.59 -10.67 -1.83
N SER A 6 -50.72 -11.28 -1.47
CA SER A 6 -51.81 -10.58 -0.79
C SER A 6 -51.38 -10.20 0.64
N LEU A 7 -51.67 -8.97 1.05
CA LEU A 7 -51.37 -8.46 2.39
C LEU A 7 -51.77 -9.41 3.56
N PRO A 8 -52.97 -10.02 3.58
CA PRO A 8 -53.32 -10.94 4.66
C PRO A 8 -52.47 -12.21 4.65
N ALA A 9 -52.17 -12.79 3.48
CA ALA A 9 -51.32 -13.98 3.39
C ALA A 9 -49.87 -13.69 3.81
N LEU A 10 -49.38 -12.47 3.57
CA LEU A 10 -48.06 -12.03 4.04
C LEU A 10 -48.01 -11.86 5.55
N LEU A 11 -49.09 -11.35 6.17
CA LEU A 11 -49.21 -11.24 7.62
C LEU A 11 -49.22 -12.63 8.27
N ASP A 12 -50.02 -13.56 7.75
CA ASP A 12 -50.10 -14.93 8.26
C ASP A 12 -48.77 -15.69 8.11
N SER A 13 -48.04 -15.46 7.01
CA SER A 13 -46.69 -16.00 6.83
C SER A 13 -45.71 -15.41 7.86
N LEU A 14 -45.81 -14.11 8.14
CA LEU A 14 -44.95 -13.43 9.12
C LEU A 14 -45.26 -13.89 10.56
N THR A 15 -46.52 -14.09 10.92
CA THR A 15 -46.89 -14.61 12.25
C THR A 15 -46.46 -16.06 12.43
N ASN A 16 -46.64 -16.91 11.42
CA ASN A 16 -46.16 -18.29 11.45
C ASN A 16 -44.64 -18.39 11.58
N SER A 17 -43.90 -17.52 10.88
CA SER A 17 -42.43 -17.49 10.98
C SER A 17 -41.94 -16.94 12.33
N LEU A 18 -42.61 -15.93 12.90
CA LEU A 18 -42.31 -15.44 14.26
C LEU A 18 -42.60 -16.49 15.33
N ASN A 19 -43.73 -17.19 15.26
CA ASN A 19 -44.05 -18.27 16.21
C ASN A 19 -43.03 -19.41 16.12
N SER A 20 -42.65 -19.81 14.89
CA SER A 20 -41.60 -20.82 14.69
C SER A 20 -40.23 -20.37 15.22
N ALA A 21 -39.92 -19.07 15.12
CA ALA A 21 -38.69 -18.52 15.68
C ALA A 21 -38.70 -18.49 17.22
N ILE A 22 -39.83 -18.13 17.84
CA ILE A 22 -40.01 -18.13 19.30
C ILE A 22 -39.81 -19.53 19.88
N ASP A 23 -40.27 -20.58 19.20
CA ASP A 23 -40.08 -21.96 19.65
C ASP A 23 -38.63 -22.46 19.49
N ALA A 24 -37.86 -21.84 18.59
CA ALA A 24 -36.46 -22.20 18.31
C ALA A 24 -35.44 -21.45 19.18
N THR A 25 -35.73 -20.21 19.58
CA THR A 25 -34.82 -19.39 20.41
C THR A 25 -34.37 -20.04 21.73
N PRO A 26 -35.23 -20.70 22.54
CA PRO A 26 -34.76 -21.32 23.79
C PRO A 26 -33.82 -22.51 23.55
N LYS A 27 -33.92 -23.18 22.39
CA LYS A 27 -33.03 -24.29 22.02
C LYS A 27 -31.64 -23.80 21.63
N VAL A 28 -31.57 -22.62 21.02
CA VAL A 28 -30.31 -21.96 20.64
C VAL A 28 -29.62 -21.32 21.85
N ALA A 29 -30.40 -20.79 22.80
CA ALA A 29 -29.86 -20.21 24.03
C ALA A 29 -29.08 -21.22 24.89
N GLY A 30 -29.38 -22.52 24.81
CA GLY A 30 -28.62 -23.57 25.48
C GLY A 30 -27.25 -23.89 24.83
N LEU A 31 -27.08 -23.56 23.55
CA LEU A 31 -25.86 -23.82 22.77
C LEU A 31 -24.87 -22.66 22.81
N ILE A 32 -25.36 -21.43 22.95
CA ILE A 32 -24.55 -20.21 23.06
C ILE A 32 -24.28 -19.95 24.54
N GLN A 33 -23.37 -20.72 25.14
CA GLN A 33 -22.88 -20.43 26.48
C GLN A 33 -21.92 -19.23 26.40
N PRO A 34 -22.01 -18.24 27.29
CA PRO A 34 -21.06 -17.14 27.32
C PRO A 34 -19.67 -17.74 27.56
N THR A 35 -18.79 -17.61 26.58
CA THR A 35 -17.41 -18.05 26.66
C THR A 35 -16.73 -17.35 27.83
N GLN A 36 -16.12 -18.12 28.73
CA GLN A 36 -15.44 -17.63 29.94
C GLN A 36 -14.30 -16.64 29.61
N ASP A 37 -13.78 -16.69 28.38
CA ASP A 37 -12.63 -15.92 27.92
C ASP A 37 -12.98 -14.68 27.05
N GLY A 38 -14.23 -14.21 27.11
CA GLY A 38 -14.70 -13.00 26.43
C GLY A 38 -15.49 -13.28 25.15
N VAL A 39 -16.10 -12.24 24.58
CA VAL A 39 -17.05 -12.36 23.46
C VAL A 39 -16.33 -12.77 22.17
N SER A 40 -16.70 -13.91 21.58
CA SER A 40 -16.18 -14.34 20.28
C SER A 40 -16.66 -13.40 19.17
N LEU A 41 -15.81 -13.13 18.16
CA LEU A 41 -16.23 -12.39 16.95
C LEU A 41 -17.43 -13.08 16.29
N LEU A 42 -17.51 -14.41 16.37
CA LEU A 42 -18.62 -15.17 15.82
C LEU A 42 -19.93 -14.86 16.55
N ASP A 43 -19.89 -14.75 17.87
CA ASP A 43 -21.06 -14.42 18.68
C ASP A 43 -21.52 -12.99 18.39
N VAL A 44 -20.58 -12.03 18.33
CA VAL A 44 -20.88 -10.64 17.93
C VAL A 44 -21.50 -10.59 16.53
N LYS A 45 -20.99 -11.37 15.58
CA LYS A 45 -21.54 -11.43 14.23
C LYS A 45 -22.97 -11.96 14.23
N ASN A 46 -23.22 -13.03 14.98
CA ASN A 46 -24.53 -13.64 15.09
C ASN A 46 -25.53 -12.69 15.76
N GLU A 47 -25.11 -11.99 16.82
CA GLU A 47 -25.92 -10.96 17.50
C GLU A 47 -26.22 -9.75 16.59
N LEU A 48 -25.23 -9.26 15.84
CA LEU A 48 -25.43 -8.17 14.87
C LEU A 48 -26.38 -8.57 13.75
N LEU A 49 -26.26 -9.79 13.23
CA LEU A 49 -27.18 -10.34 12.23
C LEU A 49 -28.60 -10.47 12.78
N LEU A 50 -28.75 -10.96 14.00
CA LEU A 50 -30.05 -11.09 14.66
C LEU A 50 -30.69 -9.70 14.86
N SER A 51 -29.92 -8.74 15.36
CA SER A 51 -30.36 -7.35 15.52
C SER A 51 -30.76 -6.72 14.17
N TYR A 52 -30.02 -7.00 13.10
CA TYR A 52 -30.36 -6.53 11.75
C TYR A 52 -31.69 -7.11 11.27
N LEU A 53 -31.90 -8.42 11.43
CA LEU A 53 -33.15 -9.09 11.07
C LEU A 53 -34.33 -8.58 11.91
N GLN A 54 -34.14 -8.36 13.22
CA GLN A 54 -35.18 -7.81 14.09
C GLN A 54 -35.62 -6.42 13.64
N ASN A 55 -34.68 -5.53 13.33
CA ASN A 55 -35.00 -4.18 12.84
C ASN A 55 -35.63 -4.20 11.43
N LEU A 56 -35.27 -5.16 10.59
CA LEU A 56 -35.88 -5.37 9.28
C LEU A 56 -37.34 -5.81 9.42
N VAL A 57 -37.61 -6.82 10.26
CA VAL A 57 -38.98 -7.26 10.57
C VAL A 57 -39.80 -6.12 11.16
N PHE A 58 -39.22 -5.32 12.06
CA PHE A 58 -39.88 -4.14 12.62
C PHE A 58 -40.23 -3.10 11.55
N LEU A 59 -39.36 -2.85 10.57
CA LEU A 59 -39.66 -1.99 9.43
C LEU A 59 -40.82 -2.55 8.59
N ILE A 60 -40.85 -3.86 8.33
CA ILE A 60 -41.97 -4.51 7.62
C ILE A 60 -43.27 -4.30 8.38
N LEU A 61 -43.27 -4.48 9.71
CA LEU A 61 -44.45 -4.23 10.54
C LEU A 61 -44.92 -2.78 10.49
N LEU A 62 -43.99 -1.80 10.54
CA LEU A 62 -44.32 -0.38 10.39
C LEU A 62 -44.96 -0.09 9.02
N LYS A 63 -44.43 -0.68 7.93
CA LYS A 63 -45.00 -0.51 6.60
C LYS A 63 -46.38 -1.13 6.46
N ILE A 64 -46.60 -2.33 7.02
CA ILE A 64 -47.92 -2.97 7.03
C ILE A 64 -48.91 -2.14 7.86
N ARG A 65 -48.47 -1.62 9.02
CA ARG A 65 -49.30 -0.75 9.86
C ARG A 65 -49.66 0.54 9.13
N ASN A 66 -48.69 1.21 8.50
CA ASN A 66 -48.95 2.45 7.76
C ASN A 66 -49.84 2.20 6.54
N ALA A 67 -49.71 1.06 5.84
CA ALA A 67 -50.61 0.69 4.76
C ALA A 67 -52.05 0.42 5.25
N LYS A 68 -52.22 -0.17 6.45
CA LYS A 68 -53.52 -0.36 7.09
C LYS A 68 -54.13 0.97 7.58
N ASN A 69 -53.31 1.86 8.14
CA ASN A 69 -53.76 3.13 8.75
C ASN A 69 -53.93 4.26 7.73
N GLY A 70 -53.21 4.23 6.60
CA GLY A 70 -53.36 5.16 5.49
C GLY A 70 -54.71 5.07 4.77
N ALA A 71 -55.51 4.03 5.05
CA ALA A 71 -56.91 3.95 4.64
C ALA A 71 -57.89 4.63 5.63
N ALA A 72 -57.43 5.02 6.83
CA ALA A 72 -58.29 5.47 7.94
C ALA A 72 -57.88 6.82 8.57
N SER A 73 -56.71 7.38 8.28
CA SER A 73 -56.23 8.63 8.89
C SER A 73 -56.35 9.82 7.94
N THR A 74 -57.13 10.82 8.35
CA THR A 74 -57.26 12.16 7.73
C THR A 74 -56.70 13.24 8.67
N ASN A 75 -55.85 12.85 9.64
CA ASN A 75 -55.31 13.75 10.65
C ASN A 75 -53.79 13.96 10.43
N ASP A 76 -53.43 15.14 9.91
CA ASP A 76 -52.06 15.53 9.52
C ASP A 76 -51.01 15.48 10.66
N ASN A 77 -51.41 15.39 11.94
CA ASN A 77 -50.49 15.47 13.08
C ASN A 77 -49.86 14.11 13.50
N ASP A 78 -50.47 12.97 13.17
CA ASP A 78 -49.96 11.63 13.55
C ASP A 78 -48.97 11.05 12.53
N ASP A 79 -48.96 11.60 11.30
CA ASP A 79 -48.09 11.14 10.21
C ASP A 79 -46.61 11.52 10.46
N ASP A 80 -46.35 12.65 11.13
CA ASP A 80 -44.99 13.11 11.47
C ASP A 80 -44.29 12.20 12.49
N ALA A 81 -44.99 11.68 13.49
CA ALA A 81 -44.38 10.78 14.48
C ALA A 81 -44.11 9.38 13.89
N SER A 82 -45.02 8.89 13.05
CA SER A 82 -44.87 7.56 12.42
C SER A 82 -43.77 7.53 11.36
N SER A 83 -43.59 8.64 10.64
CA SER A 83 -42.52 8.83 9.66
C SER A 83 -41.15 8.96 10.36
N GLN A 84 -41.05 9.74 11.44
CA GLN A 84 -39.82 9.83 12.26
C GLN A 84 -39.37 8.45 12.78
N LEU A 85 -40.30 7.63 13.29
CA LEU A 85 -39.98 6.27 13.72
C LEU A 85 -39.48 5.39 12.58
N SER A 86 -40.05 5.51 11.38
CA SER A 86 -39.57 4.75 10.22
C SER A 86 -38.17 5.19 9.79
N ASP A 87 -37.89 6.49 9.82
CA ASP A 87 -36.57 7.03 9.50
C ASP A 87 -35.52 6.59 10.51
N ASP A 88 -35.84 6.53 11.79
CA ASP A 88 -34.91 6.07 12.83
C ASP A 88 -34.59 4.58 12.71
N VAL A 89 -35.56 3.76 12.31
CA VAL A 89 -35.33 2.33 12.02
C VAL A 89 -34.44 2.17 10.79
N VAL A 90 -34.64 2.99 9.76
CA VAL A 90 -33.79 3.00 8.56
C VAL A 90 -32.36 3.43 8.93
N LYS A 91 -32.18 4.45 9.76
CA LYS A 91 -30.84 4.86 10.27
C LYS A 91 -30.16 3.70 11.00
N LYS A 92 -30.85 3.05 11.95
CA LYS A 92 -30.31 1.88 12.67
C LYS A 92 -29.96 0.72 11.75
N LEU A 93 -30.76 0.45 10.72
CA LEU A 93 -30.45 -0.58 9.72
C LEU A 93 -29.18 -0.24 8.92
N VAL A 94 -28.99 1.02 8.56
CA VAL A 94 -27.77 1.50 7.88
C VAL A 94 -26.55 1.39 8.80
N GLU A 95 -26.69 1.73 10.07
CA GLU A 95 -25.63 1.57 11.08
C GLU A 95 -25.23 0.10 11.25
N LEU A 96 -26.19 -0.81 11.45
CA LEU A 96 -25.94 -2.25 11.56
C LEU A 96 -25.27 -2.81 10.31
N ARG A 97 -25.70 -2.38 9.12
CA ARG A 97 -25.04 -2.76 7.87
C ARG A 97 -23.60 -2.25 7.81
N LEU A 98 -23.35 -1.03 8.27
CA LEU A 98 -22.00 -0.48 8.32
C LEU A 98 -21.11 -1.27 9.29
N PHE A 99 -21.63 -1.69 10.45
CA PHE A 99 -20.89 -2.56 11.38
C PHE A 99 -20.57 -3.92 10.78
N MET A 100 -21.49 -4.53 10.03
CA MET A 100 -21.22 -5.79 9.34
C MET A 100 -20.14 -5.62 8.25
N ASP A 101 -20.28 -4.61 7.40
CA ASP A 101 -19.41 -4.44 6.23
C ASP A 101 -18.03 -3.89 6.58
N LYS A 102 -17.96 -2.87 7.45
CA LYS A 102 -16.68 -2.21 7.81
C LYS A 102 -16.10 -2.69 9.14
N GLY A 103 -16.91 -3.29 10.01
CA GLY A 103 -16.46 -3.79 11.31
C GLY A 103 -16.10 -5.27 11.24
N VAL A 104 -17.07 -6.14 10.97
CA VAL A 104 -16.90 -7.60 11.05
C VAL A 104 -16.02 -8.15 9.93
N ARG A 105 -16.31 -7.83 8.66
CA ARG A 105 -15.56 -8.38 7.50
C ARG A 105 -14.04 -8.24 7.59
N PRO A 106 -13.45 -7.05 7.86
CA PRO A 106 -12.00 -6.93 7.93
C PRO A 106 -11.38 -7.65 9.13
N LEU A 107 -12.16 -7.89 10.20
CA LEU A 107 -11.70 -8.71 11.32
C LEU A 107 -11.72 -10.20 10.94
N GLU A 108 -12.73 -10.65 10.20
CA GLU A 108 -12.79 -12.02 9.65
C GLU A 108 -11.63 -12.31 8.70
N ASP A 109 -11.30 -11.38 7.81
CA ASP A 109 -10.17 -11.54 6.89
C ASP A 109 -8.83 -11.68 7.64
N LYS A 110 -8.65 -10.91 8.72
CA LYS A 110 -7.47 -11.00 9.59
C LYS A 110 -7.43 -12.31 10.37
N LEU A 111 -8.56 -12.74 10.94
CA LEU A 111 -8.64 -14.01 11.66
C LEU A 111 -8.41 -15.19 10.71
N ARG A 112 -9.00 -15.16 9.52
CA ARG A 112 -8.76 -16.15 8.47
C ARG A 112 -7.28 -16.24 8.12
N PHE A 113 -6.63 -15.10 7.88
CA PHE A 113 -5.20 -15.08 7.60
C PHE A 113 -4.38 -15.68 8.75
N GLN A 114 -4.76 -15.40 10.01
CA GLN A 114 -4.09 -15.97 11.18
C GLN A 114 -4.31 -17.49 11.27
N LEU A 115 -5.55 -17.97 11.04
CA LEU A 115 -5.86 -19.39 11.00
C LEU A 115 -5.09 -20.09 9.88
N ASP A 116 -5.09 -19.54 8.66
CA ASP A 116 -4.34 -20.09 7.53
C ASP A 116 -2.83 -20.13 7.82
N LYS A 117 -2.31 -19.10 8.50
CA LYS A 117 -0.90 -19.08 8.93
C LYS A 117 -0.60 -20.12 10.01
N MET A 118 -1.51 -20.33 10.95
CA MET A 118 -1.36 -21.35 12.00
C MET A 118 -1.48 -22.76 11.43
N LEU A 119 -2.40 -22.99 10.50
CA LEU A 119 -2.54 -24.25 9.77
C LEU A 119 -1.27 -24.53 8.96
N ARG A 120 -0.79 -23.56 8.18
CA ARG A 120 0.46 -23.71 7.43
C ARG A 120 1.66 -23.98 8.34
N ALA A 121 1.74 -23.31 9.49
CA ALA A 121 2.80 -23.56 10.46
C ALA A 121 2.70 -24.94 11.11
N ALA A 122 1.48 -25.45 11.35
CA ALA A 122 1.23 -26.80 11.85
C ALA A 122 1.61 -27.85 10.81
N ASP A 123 1.18 -27.68 9.56
CA ASP A 123 1.54 -28.55 8.43
C ASP A 123 3.06 -28.57 8.20
N ASP A 124 3.73 -27.42 8.26
CA ASP A 124 5.19 -27.31 8.18
C ASP A 124 5.89 -27.96 9.38
N ALA A 125 5.28 -27.94 10.57
CA ALA A 125 5.82 -28.61 11.75
C ALA A 125 5.67 -30.13 11.62
N ASP A 126 4.55 -30.62 11.10
CA ASP A 126 4.32 -32.04 10.90
C ASP A 126 5.20 -32.60 9.78
N ARG A 127 5.36 -31.90 8.65
CA ARG A 127 6.35 -32.23 7.61
C ARG A 127 7.78 -32.26 8.14
N ARG A 128 8.15 -31.31 9.01
CA ARG A 128 9.47 -31.33 9.67
C ARG A 128 9.63 -32.52 10.61
N LYS A 129 8.59 -32.88 11.38
CA LYS A 129 8.63 -34.07 12.25
C LYS A 129 8.78 -35.35 11.42
N GLU A 130 8.07 -35.46 10.30
CA GLU A 130 8.17 -36.59 9.38
C GLU A 130 9.57 -36.69 8.76
N TYR A 131 10.14 -35.58 8.29
CA TYR A 131 11.51 -35.53 7.77
C TYR A 131 12.55 -35.93 8.83
N LEU A 132 12.40 -35.42 10.06
CA LEU A 132 13.26 -35.79 11.19
C LEU A 132 13.11 -37.26 11.58
N ALA A 133 11.89 -37.83 11.49
CA ALA A 133 11.64 -39.24 11.74
C ALA A 133 12.27 -40.13 10.66
N GLN A 134 12.15 -39.75 9.38
CA GLN A 134 12.80 -40.44 8.26
C GLN A 134 14.33 -40.39 8.36
N LYS A 135 14.91 -39.23 8.70
CA LYS A 135 16.36 -39.09 8.93
C LYS A 135 16.86 -39.93 10.11
N LYS A 136 16.05 -40.10 11.16
CA LYS A 136 16.36 -40.99 12.29
C LYS A 136 16.22 -42.47 11.96
N ALA A 137 15.31 -42.84 11.05
CA ALA A 137 15.12 -44.21 10.60
C ALA A 137 16.21 -44.66 9.59
N ALA A 138 16.71 -43.74 8.77
CA ALA A 138 17.76 -43.98 7.77
C ALA A 138 19.19 -44.02 8.36
N GLY A 139 19.37 -44.59 9.56
CA GLY A 139 20.57 -44.50 10.39
C GLY A 139 21.91 -44.47 9.65
N HIS A 140 22.59 -43.32 9.69
CA HIS A 140 23.99 -43.11 9.31
C HIS A 140 24.43 -41.78 9.95
N GLY A 141 25.38 -41.75 10.88
CA GLY A 141 26.81 -41.80 10.57
C GLY A 141 27.35 -40.38 10.67
N ASP A 142 27.98 -40.07 11.81
CA ASP A 142 28.68 -38.80 12.04
C ASP A 142 29.81 -38.62 11.00
N SER A 143 29.69 -37.60 10.17
CA SER A 143 30.83 -36.98 9.49
C SER A 143 30.44 -35.57 9.07
N ASN A 144 31.22 -34.59 9.53
CA ASN A 144 31.28 -33.23 9.00
C ASN A 144 31.19 -33.24 7.47
N ASP A 145 30.17 -32.59 6.92
CA ASP A 145 30.32 -31.92 5.64
C ASP A 145 29.38 -30.71 5.62
N GLU A 146 29.99 -29.55 5.44
CA GLU A 146 29.30 -28.33 5.07
C GLU A 146 28.82 -28.47 3.62
N GLU A 147 27.76 -27.75 3.28
CA GLU A 147 27.26 -27.54 1.91
C GLU A 147 26.49 -28.69 1.23
N SER A 148 25.16 -28.65 1.39
CA SER A 148 24.25 -28.74 0.23
C SER A 148 22.85 -28.29 0.66
N GLY A 149 22.59 -26.99 0.53
CA GLY A 149 21.25 -26.42 0.64
C GLY A 149 20.70 -26.20 -0.76
N SER A 150 19.89 -27.15 -1.23
CA SER A 150 19.15 -27.09 -2.49
C SER A 150 18.46 -25.75 -2.66
N ASP A 151 18.83 -25.11 -3.75
CA ASP A 151 18.26 -23.92 -4.37
C ASP A 151 16.81 -24.18 -4.78
N ASP A 152 15.89 -23.33 -4.33
CA ASP A 152 14.56 -23.15 -4.93
C ASP A 152 14.22 -21.66 -4.76
N GLU A 153 14.87 -20.86 -5.60
CA GLU A 153 14.58 -19.46 -5.83
C GLU A 153 13.25 -19.31 -6.58
N ASP A 154 12.31 -18.58 -5.98
CA ASP A 154 11.45 -17.64 -6.71
C ASP A 154 11.07 -16.47 -5.77
N ASP A 155 11.88 -15.41 -5.88
CA ASP A 155 11.49 -14.00 -6.03
C ASP A 155 10.68 -13.25 -4.94
N GLU A 156 11.38 -12.47 -4.11
CA GLU A 156 11.59 -11.00 -4.29
C GLU A 156 11.91 -10.23 -2.97
N ALA A 157 13.08 -9.60 -3.03
CA ALA A 157 13.74 -8.55 -2.23
C ALA A 157 13.09 -7.92 -0.97
N ASP A 158 13.84 -7.94 0.15
CA ASP A 158 14.26 -6.70 0.84
C ASP A 158 15.56 -6.89 1.64
N ASN A 159 16.60 -6.11 1.29
CA ASN A 159 17.85 -5.94 2.05
C ASN A 159 17.92 -4.44 2.40
N GLY A 160 18.13 -3.98 3.63
CA GLY A 160 18.68 -4.67 4.79
C GLY A 160 18.83 -3.78 6.01
N GLY A 161 19.45 -4.37 7.04
CA GLY A 161 20.10 -3.66 8.14
C GLY A 161 19.71 -4.16 9.53
N GLY A 162 20.26 -5.30 9.97
CA GLY A 162 20.05 -5.76 11.34
C GLY A 162 20.89 -6.97 11.74
N SER A 163 22.15 -6.72 12.08
CA SER A 163 23.02 -7.45 13.03
C SER A 163 23.00 -8.99 13.02
N LEU A 164 24.13 -9.58 12.59
CA LEU A 164 24.55 -10.96 12.86
C LEU A 164 24.20 -11.38 14.30
N VAL A 165 23.32 -12.36 14.43
CA VAL A 165 23.13 -13.13 15.67
C VAL A 165 23.67 -14.53 15.40
N ARG A 166 24.62 -14.94 16.25
CA ARG A 166 25.35 -16.20 16.24
C ARG A 166 24.38 -17.41 16.30
N PRO A 167 24.59 -18.49 15.54
CA PRO A 167 23.68 -19.63 15.53
C PRO A 167 23.91 -20.47 16.79
N GLY A 168 22.86 -20.73 17.57
CA GLY A 168 22.97 -21.62 18.71
C GLY A 168 21.78 -21.69 19.68
N GLN A 169 20.86 -20.72 19.68
CA GLN A 169 19.67 -20.79 20.55
C GLN A 169 18.56 -19.86 20.04
N ALA A 170 17.84 -20.30 19.02
CA ALA A 170 16.55 -19.71 18.65
C ALA A 170 15.47 -20.73 19.01
N SER A 171 14.76 -20.50 20.10
CA SER A 171 13.65 -21.35 20.49
C SER A 171 12.48 -21.13 19.53
N ALA A 172 11.84 -22.21 19.08
CA ALA A 172 10.72 -22.20 18.13
C ALA A 172 9.50 -21.34 18.56
N LYS A 173 9.51 -20.78 19.78
CA LYS A 173 8.51 -19.84 20.30
C LYS A 173 8.68 -18.40 19.80
N GLN A 174 9.82 -18.06 19.19
CA GLN A 174 10.09 -16.70 18.65
C GLN A 174 9.70 -16.51 17.19
N LEU A 175 9.33 -17.59 16.47
CA LEU A 175 8.85 -17.53 15.08
C LEU A 175 7.31 -17.66 14.93
N GLY A 176 6.57 -17.72 16.03
CA GLY A 176 5.10 -17.72 15.99
C GLY A 176 4.52 -16.30 15.94
N PRO A 177 3.48 -16.01 15.14
CA PRO A 177 2.77 -14.74 15.23
C PRO A 177 2.08 -14.65 16.59
N GLY A 178 2.49 -13.71 17.43
CA GLY A 178 1.86 -13.54 18.72
C GLY A 178 0.44 -13.00 18.57
N ILE A 179 -0.48 -13.58 19.34
CA ILE A 179 -1.89 -13.22 19.57
C ILE A 179 -2.11 -11.77 20.06
N HIS A 180 -1.05 -10.98 20.21
CA HIS A 180 -1.08 -9.58 20.65
C HIS A 180 -1.56 -8.58 19.58
N GLY A 181 -1.82 -9.04 18.35
CA GLY A 181 -2.31 -8.17 17.26
C GLY A 181 -3.80 -7.79 17.36
N PHE A 182 -4.58 -8.45 18.22
CA PHE A 182 -6.03 -8.24 18.33
C PHE A 182 -6.46 -7.46 19.59
N ALA A 183 -5.75 -7.61 20.71
CA ALA A 183 -6.08 -6.90 21.94
C ALA A 183 -5.14 -5.71 22.14
N LYS A 184 -5.69 -4.48 22.16
CA LYS A 184 -5.00 -3.37 22.83
C LYS A 184 -4.88 -3.76 24.30
N PRO A 185 -3.67 -3.77 24.90
CA PRO A 185 -3.54 -4.14 26.30
C PRO A 185 -4.29 -3.12 27.17
N THR A 186 -5.35 -3.57 27.82
CA THR A 186 -5.97 -2.84 28.93
C THR A 186 -5.03 -2.90 30.13
N SER A 187 -4.85 -1.77 30.81
CA SER A 187 -3.83 -1.52 31.84
C SER A 187 -3.80 -2.50 33.03
N ALA A 188 -4.82 -3.34 33.21
CA ALA A 188 -4.89 -4.33 34.28
C ALA A 188 -4.09 -5.62 34.04
N THR A 189 -3.89 -6.04 32.79
CA THR A 189 -3.16 -7.29 32.47
C THR A 189 -1.66 -7.07 32.19
N ALA A 190 -1.19 -5.83 32.15
CA ALA A 190 0.21 -5.49 31.92
C ALA A 190 1.15 -5.83 33.09
N VAL A 191 0.60 -6.01 34.31
CA VAL A 191 1.42 -6.25 35.51
C VAL A 191 1.77 -7.75 35.68
N GLY A 192 0.97 -8.67 35.15
CA GLY A 192 1.14 -10.11 35.37
C GLY A 192 2.08 -10.84 34.39
N MET A 193 2.34 -10.27 33.20
CA MET A 193 3.05 -11.00 32.12
C MET A 193 4.43 -10.44 31.76
N ALA A 194 4.87 -9.36 32.41
CA ALA A 194 6.26 -8.87 32.30
C ALA A 194 7.28 -9.76 33.06
N ALA A 195 6.81 -10.72 33.87
CA ALA A 195 7.66 -11.59 34.69
C ALA A 195 8.21 -12.83 33.93
N ALA A 196 7.72 -13.16 32.73
CA ALA A 196 8.08 -14.40 32.05
C ALA A 196 9.20 -14.28 30.99
N ALA A 197 9.82 -13.11 30.84
CA ALA A 197 10.89 -12.87 29.86
C ALA A 197 12.08 -12.16 30.51
N THR A 198 12.68 -12.78 31.53
CA THR A 198 14.05 -12.46 31.90
C THR A 198 14.85 -13.76 31.95
N ALA A 199 15.84 -13.86 31.07
CA ALA A 199 16.97 -14.74 31.34
C ALA A 199 17.53 -14.30 32.70
N GLU A 200 17.68 -15.25 33.62
CA GLU A 200 18.15 -14.99 34.98
C GLU A 200 19.60 -14.48 34.97
N ASP A 201 19.77 -13.16 35.02
CA ASP A 201 21.02 -12.56 35.48
C ASP A 201 20.95 -12.45 37.01
N LYS A 202 21.64 -13.36 37.70
CA LYS A 202 21.77 -13.45 39.18
C LYS A 202 22.50 -12.27 39.84
N SER A 203 22.31 -11.05 39.36
CA SER A 203 23.03 -9.86 39.81
C SER A 203 22.22 -8.95 40.74
N GLY A 204 20.94 -9.24 41.03
CA GLY A 204 20.11 -8.48 41.97
C GLY A 204 19.84 -7.01 41.59
N VAL A 205 20.39 -6.54 40.47
CA VAL A 205 20.23 -5.17 39.98
C VAL A 205 19.14 -5.14 38.92
N TYR A 206 18.02 -4.50 39.24
CA TYR A 206 16.92 -4.29 38.30
C TYR A 206 17.39 -3.48 37.07
N ARG A 207 17.24 -4.08 35.89
CA ARG A 207 17.47 -3.40 34.61
C ARG A 207 16.13 -3.24 33.89
N PRO A 208 15.68 -2.01 33.60
CA PRO A 208 14.44 -1.80 32.89
C PRO A 208 14.54 -2.36 31.46
N PRO A 209 13.43 -2.89 30.91
CA PRO A 209 13.42 -3.49 29.58
C PRO A 209 13.72 -2.44 28.51
N LYS A 210 14.63 -2.77 27.58
CA LYS A 210 14.96 -1.93 26.43
C LYS A 210 13.93 -2.15 25.33
N ILE A 211 12.97 -1.24 25.18
CA ILE A 211 11.95 -1.29 24.13
C ILE A 211 12.57 -0.78 22.82
N ALA A 212 12.54 -1.60 21.77
CA ALA A 212 12.93 -1.16 20.43
C ALA A 212 11.89 -0.16 19.88
N PRO A 213 12.29 0.90 19.16
CA PRO A 213 11.36 1.93 18.69
C PRO A 213 10.34 1.32 17.70
N THR A 214 9.08 1.27 18.10
CA THR A 214 7.94 0.91 17.25
C THR A 214 7.41 2.15 16.52
N VAL A 215 7.37 2.10 15.20
CA VAL A 215 6.80 3.18 14.35
C VAL A 215 5.28 3.19 14.50
N MET A 216 4.69 4.37 14.71
CA MET A 216 3.24 4.54 14.80
C MET A 216 2.55 4.26 13.46
N PRO A 217 1.39 3.60 13.44
CA PRO A 217 0.62 3.40 12.20
C PRO A 217 -0.01 4.74 11.79
N THR A 218 0.54 5.39 10.77
CA THR A 218 -0.10 6.52 10.09
C THR A 218 -1.13 6.00 9.08
N THR A 219 -2.24 6.72 8.90
CA THR A 219 -3.36 6.34 7.99
C THR A 219 -3.03 6.49 6.51
N GLU A 220 -1.84 6.98 6.20
CA GLU A 220 -1.34 7.04 4.83
C GLU A 220 -0.89 5.63 4.44
N ARG A 221 -1.55 5.08 3.41
CA ARG A 221 -1.06 3.88 2.71
C ARG A 221 0.42 4.16 2.45
N ARG A 222 1.31 3.32 2.97
CA ARG A 222 2.75 3.37 2.71
C ARG A 222 2.92 3.32 1.19
N GLU A 223 2.90 4.47 0.54
CA GLU A 223 3.43 4.62 -0.79
C GLU A 223 4.85 4.09 -0.66
N SER A 224 5.13 3.02 -1.39
CA SER A 224 6.43 2.39 -1.50
C SER A 224 7.47 3.50 -1.59
N ARG A 225 8.15 3.80 -0.46
CA ARG A 225 9.14 4.90 -0.28
C ARG A 225 9.41 5.58 -1.61
N GLY A 226 8.62 6.61 -1.93
CA GLY A 226 8.36 7.04 -3.30
C GLY A 226 9.53 6.79 -4.22
N ASP A 227 9.34 5.90 -5.22
CA ASP A 227 10.30 5.53 -6.26
C ASP A 227 11.38 6.60 -6.34
N ARG A 228 12.56 6.32 -5.74
CA ARG A 228 13.61 7.33 -5.53
C ARG A 228 13.76 8.06 -6.85
N ARG A 229 13.22 9.28 -6.91
CA ARG A 229 13.04 9.98 -8.19
C ARG A 229 14.37 9.88 -8.93
N PRO A 230 14.38 9.38 -10.18
CA PRO A 230 15.62 9.14 -10.89
C PRO A 230 16.47 10.38 -10.77
N MET A 231 17.67 10.21 -10.22
CA MET A 231 18.51 11.30 -9.74
C MET A 231 18.68 12.33 -10.85
N LYS A 232 17.94 13.44 -10.78
CA LYS A 232 18.00 14.51 -11.77
C LYS A 232 19.40 15.14 -11.71
N SER A 233 19.97 15.43 -12.87
CA SER A 233 21.19 16.24 -12.96
C SER A 233 20.82 17.68 -12.64
N ALA A 234 21.39 18.25 -11.59
CA ALA A 234 21.03 19.59 -11.12
C ALA A 234 21.34 20.69 -12.14
N THR A 235 22.44 20.59 -12.88
CA THR A 235 22.80 21.55 -13.92
C THR A 235 21.80 21.58 -15.08
N MET A 236 21.22 20.42 -15.44
CA MET A 236 20.14 20.39 -16.43
C MET A 236 18.85 21.00 -15.88
N ASP A 237 18.59 20.85 -14.58
CA ASP A 237 17.40 21.42 -13.94
C ASP A 237 17.52 22.95 -13.88
N GLU A 238 18.70 23.47 -13.53
CA GLU A 238 19.05 24.90 -13.59
C GLU A 238 18.91 25.44 -15.02
N TYR A 239 19.51 24.77 -16.02
CA TYR A 239 19.39 25.16 -17.43
C TYR A 239 17.93 25.16 -17.92
N ILE A 240 17.14 24.15 -17.53
CA ILE A 240 15.73 24.10 -17.90
C ILE A 240 14.97 25.26 -17.26
N ALA A 241 15.21 25.54 -15.98
CA ALA A 241 14.52 26.57 -15.24
C ALA A 241 14.86 27.98 -15.74
N GLU A 242 16.13 28.26 -15.99
CA GLU A 242 16.61 29.61 -16.34
C GLU A 242 16.49 29.92 -17.84
N GLU A 243 16.88 28.97 -18.71
CA GLU A 243 17.04 29.24 -20.14
C GLU A 243 15.90 28.70 -21.01
N LEU A 244 15.36 27.52 -20.69
CA LEU A 244 14.31 26.89 -21.50
C LEU A 244 12.89 27.26 -21.04
N SER A 245 12.70 27.49 -19.74
CA SER A 245 11.39 27.81 -19.19
C SER A 245 11.10 29.30 -19.30
N VAL A 246 9.93 29.64 -19.82
CA VAL A 246 9.42 31.02 -19.87
C VAL A 246 8.80 31.45 -18.53
N ALA A 247 8.81 30.55 -17.53
CA ALA A 247 8.22 30.82 -16.23
C ALA A 247 9.16 31.70 -15.39
N PRO A 248 8.66 32.77 -14.74
CA PRO A 248 9.49 33.60 -13.88
C PRO A 248 9.92 32.81 -12.63
N LEU A 249 11.22 32.87 -12.31
CA LEU A 249 11.77 32.26 -11.09
C LEU A 249 11.66 33.21 -9.90
N ALA A 250 11.23 32.68 -8.75
CA ALA A 250 11.09 33.44 -7.52
C ALA A 250 12.45 33.73 -6.87
N MET A 251 13.03 34.89 -7.20
CA MET A 251 14.28 35.35 -6.59
C MET A 251 14.04 35.90 -5.17
N PRO A 252 14.87 35.54 -4.17
CA PRO A 252 14.80 36.14 -2.84
C PRO A 252 15.22 37.61 -2.88
N SER A 253 14.73 38.38 -1.90
CA SER A 253 15.28 39.71 -1.64
C SER A 253 16.76 39.60 -1.22
N VAL A 254 17.60 40.51 -1.72
CA VAL A 254 19.07 40.47 -1.64
C VAL A 254 19.59 40.30 -0.20
N GLY A 255 18.91 40.87 0.79
CA GLY A 255 19.32 40.78 2.20
C GLY A 255 18.94 39.49 2.92
N THR A 256 18.02 38.69 2.36
CA THR A 256 17.43 37.53 3.08
C THR A 256 18.28 36.27 3.03
N THR A 257 19.22 36.21 2.08
CA THR A 257 20.12 35.07 1.88
C THR A 257 21.39 35.15 2.72
N ILE A 258 21.70 36.32 3.30
CA ILE A 258 22.92 36.54 4.07
C ILE A 258 22.78 35.95 5.48
N VAL A 259 23.77 35.17 5.91
CA VAL A 259 23.82 34.48 7.21
C VAL A 259 25.05 34.92 7.99
N ALA A 260 24.90 34.97 9.32
CA ALA A 260 25.98 35.24 10.28
C ALA A 260 26.73 36.56 9.99
N GLY A 261 25.98 37.60 9.60
CA GLY A 261 26.50 38.94 9.36
C GLY A 261 27.41 39.05 8.14
N GLY A 262 27.14 38.31 7.06
CA GLY A 262 27.93 38.38 5.83
C GLY A 262 28.97 37.26 5.67
N ARG A 263 29.16 36.41 6.68
CA ARG A 263 30.13 35.31 6.61
C ARG A 263 29.74 34.20 5.65
N LYS A 264 28.44 34.02 5.41
CA LYS A 264 27.90 33.00 4.50
C LYS A 264 26.68 33.56 3.77
N ILE A 265 26.48 33.13 2.53
CA ILE A 265 25.28 33.43 1.72
C ILE A 265 24.61 32.11 1.39
N LYS A 266 23.34 31.91 1.75
CA LYS A 266 22.61 30.65 1.50
C LYS A 266 22.55 30.34 0.01
N THR A 267 22.79 29.09 -0.35
CA THR A 267 22.55 28.63 -1.73
C THR A 267 21.08 28.31 -1.95
N ALA A 268 20.66 28.23 -3.22
CA ALA A 268 19.27 27.91 -3.58
C ALA A 268 18.79 26.58 -2.95
N GLY A 269 19.67 25.57 -2.87
CA GLY A 269 19.39 24.30 -2.20
C GLY A 269 19.20 24.43 -0.69
N GLN A 270 20.07 25.20 -0.01
CA GLN A 270 19.96 25.45 1.43
C GLN A 270 18.69 26.24 1.77
N LYS A 271 18.33 27.22 0.93
CA LYS A 271 17.09 27.99 1.07
C LYS A 271 15.86 27.07 0.95
N ALA A 272 15.82 26.20 -0.05
CA ALA A 272 14.71 25.27 -0.22
C ALA A 272 14.58 24.27 0.96
N GLU A 273 15.68 23.89 1.61
CA GLU A 273 15.63 23.05 2.82
C GLU A 273 15.09 23.81 4.04
N GLU A 274 15.47 25.08 4.21
CA GLU A 274 14.91 25.95 5.24
C GLU A 274 13.43 26.27 5.01
N ASP A 275 13.03 26.53 3.77
CA ASP A 275 11.62 26.75 3.42
C ASP A 275 10.81 25.49 3.74
N ARG A 276 11.29 24.29 3.38
CA ARG A 276 10.65 23.02 3.79
C ARG A 276 10.57 22.85 5.31
N ARG A 277 11.61 23.27 6.05
CA ARG A 277 11.60 23.22 7.52
C ARG A 277 10.54 24.18 8.07
N ARG A 278 10.44 25.38 7.51
CA ARG A 278 9.44 26.39 7.89
C ARG A 278 8.04 25.89 7.58
N ASP A 279 7.80 25.36 6.38
CA ASP A 279 6.52 24.79 5.98
C ASP A 279 6.08 23.68 6.95
N TYR A 280 7.01 22.83 7.38
CA TYR A 280 6.74 21.79 8.39
C TYR A 280 6.38 22.40 9.76
N GLU A 281 7.14 23.40 10.23
CA GLU A 281 6.88 24.06 11.50
C GLU A 281 5.53 24.81 11.49
N GLU A 282 5.15 25.41 10.36
CA GLU A 282 3.88 26.13 10.16
C GLU A 282 2.68 25.17 10.02
N THR A 283 2.85 24.07 9.29
CA THR A 283 1.77 23.06 9.13
C THR A 283 1.49 22.30 10.41
N ASN A 284 2.53 21.94 11.17
CA ASN A 284 2.40 21.14 12.38
C ASN A 284 2.39 21.99 13.66
N PHE A 285 2.57 23.30 13.56
CA PHE A 285 2.63 24.26 14.68
C PHE A 285 3.60 23.86 15.80
N VAL A 286 4.68 23.12 15.46
CA VAL A 286 5.69 22.64 16.40
C VAL A 286 7.07 22.98 15.86
N ARG A 287 7.88 23.66 16.69
CA ARG A 287 9.27 24.00 16.34
C ARG A 287 10.16 22.76 16.34
N LEU A 288 10.95 22.59 15.29
CA LEU A 288 11.97 21.55 15.25
C LEU A 288 13.16 21.94 16.15
N PRO A 289 13.74 20.99 16.90
CA PRO A 289 14.94 21.27 17.68
C PRO A 289 16.10 21.69 16.76
N ASN A 290 17.05 22.43 17.32
CA ASN A 290 18.29 22.74 16.62
C ASN A 290 19.04 21.45 16.23
N GLU A 291 19.83 21.50 15.16
CA GLU A 291 20.58 20.34 14.66
C GLU A 291 21.36 19.65 15.80
N SER A 292 21.16 18.34 15.94
CA SER A 292 21.87 17.52 16.92
C SER A 292 23.36 17.49 16.61
N LYS A 293 24.20 17.21 17.63
CA LYS A 293 25.64 17.00 17.46
C LYS A 293 25.94 15.93 16.39
N LYS A 294 25.08 14.92 16.30
CA LYS A 294 25.19 13.86 15.28
C LYS A 294 24.92 14.40 13.87
N ASP A 295 23.92 15.25 13.70
CA ASP A 295 23.52 15.78 12.40
C ASP A 295 24.52 16.83 11.92
N ARG A 296 25.01 17.68 12.84
CA ARG A 296 26.11 18.61 12.57
C ARG A 296 27.38 17.89 12.11
N ALA A 297 27.73 16.78 12.76
CA ALA A 297 28.89 15.97 12.36
C ALA A 297 28.69 15.26 11.01
N LYS A 298 27.46 14.85 10.68
CA LYS A 298 27.17 14.30 9.34
C LYS A 298 27.25 15.39 8.28
N ARG A 299 26.67 16.56 8.53
CA ARG A 299 26.73 17.71 7.64
C ARG A 299 28.18 18.13 7.39
N SER A 300 28.99 18.26 8.43
CA SER A 300 30.42 18.61 8.28
C SER A 300 31.20 17.53 7.52
N LYS A 301 30.87 16.25 7.69
CA LYS A 301 31.47 15.16 6.90
C LYS A 301 31.05 15.20 5.43
N ILE A 302 29.79 15.54 5.14
CA ILE A 302 29.31 15.68 3.76
C ILE A 302 29.99 16.89 3.11
N GLU A 303 30.01 18.03 3.79
CA GLU A 303 30.71 19.24 3.32
C GLU A 303 32.21 18.98 3.12
N GLY A 304 32.85 18.19 3.98
CA GLY A 304 34.27 17.84 3.86
C GLY A 304 34.60 16.77 2.82
N ARG A 305 33.64 15.92 2.42
CA ARG A 305 33.82 14.88 1.38
C ARG A 305 33.34 15.33 0.01
N SER A 306 32.44 16.32 -0.01
CA SER A 306 31.92 16.89 -1.25
C SER A 306 32.94 17.85 -1.82
N SER A 307 33.30 17.67 -3.08
CA SER A 307 34.04 18.65 -3.88
C SER A 307 33.17 19.86 -4.28
N ARG A 308 32.11 20.14 -3.51
CA ARG A 308 31.21 21.26 -3.77
C ARG A 308 31.75 22.47 -3.05
N THR A 309 32.08 23.51 -3.79
CA THR A 309 32.49 24.80 -3.24
C THR A 309 31.32 25.77 -3.32
N GLN A 310 31.14 26.57 -2.27
CA GLN A 310 30.09 27.57 -2.20
C GLN A 310 30.75 28.94 -2.37
N PHE A 311 30.40 29.64 -3.44
CA PHE A 311 30.97 30.95 -3.74
C PHE A 311 29.85 31.88 -4.21
N GLY A 312 29.76 33.07 -3.62
CA GLY A 312 28.76 34.08 -4.01
C GLY A 312 27.30 33.70 -3.75
N GLY A 313 27.02 32.61 -3.02
CA GLY A 313 25.65 32.08 -2.88
C GLY A 313 25.27 31.06 -3.95
N GLU A 314 26.18 30.74 -4.87
CA GLU A 314 26.04 29.70 -5.88
C GLU A 314 26.84 28.45 -5.47
N ASP A 315 26.35 27.29 -5.93
CA ASP A 315 26.98 25.99 -5.69
C ASP A 315 27.86 25.61 -6.89
N TRP A 316 29.18 25.74 -6.74
CA TRP A 316 30.15 25.27 -7.73
C TRP A 316 30.41 23.78 -7.51
N ARG A 317 30.09 22.98 -8.52
CA ARG A 317 30.21 21.52 -8.47
C ARG A 317 31.40 21.06 -9.29
N GLU A 318 32.01 19.96 -8.86
CA GLU A 318 33.03 19.27 -9.64
C GLU A 318 32.43 18.65 -10.93
N LEU A 319 33.17 18.73 -12.02
CA LEU A 319 32.74 18.30 -13.36
C LEU A 319 32.79 16.77 -13.58
N GLY A 320 33.20 15.97 -12.59
CA GLY A 320 33.30 14.52 -12.73
C GLY A 320 31.94 13.82 -12.85
N GLU A 321 31.35 13.46 -11.72
CA GLU A 321 30.14 12.62 -11.71
C GLU A 321 28.89 13.32 -12.30
N GLY A 322 28.84 14.65 -12.21
CA GLY A 322 27.74 15.46 -12.73
C GLY A 322 27.62 15.37 -14.26
N VAL A 323 28.75 15.44 -14.96
CA VAL A 323 28.80 15.42 -16.44
C VAL A 323 28.50 14.03 -16.98
N ASP A 324 29.03 12.98 -16.34
CA ASP A 324 28.73 11.59 -16.70
C ASP A 324 27.24 11.24 -16.51
N ARG A 325 26.54 11.94 -15.60
CA ARG A 325 25.10 11.79 -15.45
C ARG A 325 24.35 12.48 -16.59
N ILE A 326 24.78 13.67 -17.00
CA ILE A 326 24.20 14.38 -18.14
C ILE A 326 24.36 13.53 -19.40
N SER A 327 25.56 12.99 -19.66
CA SER A 327 25.82 12.13 -20.82
C SER A 327 24.94 10.87 -20.84
N ARG A 328 24.73 10.23 -19.68
CA ARG A 328 23.80 9.08 -19.55
C ARG A 328 22.34 9.47 -19.77
N MET A 329 21.90 10.61 -19.25
CA MET A 329 20.52 11.10 -19.37
C MET A 329 20.19 11.56 -20.80
N THR A 330 21.12 12.24 -21.46
CA THR A 330 20.94 12.71 -22.85
C THR A 330 21.17 11.58 -23.86
N GLY A 331 22.10 10.66 -23.59
CA GLY A 331 22.43 9.53 -24.46
C GLY A 331 21.28 8.54 -24.65
N ARG A 332 20.51 8.25 -23.58
CA ARG A 332 19.38 7.30 -23.65
C ARG A 332 18.20 7.78 -24.51
N LYS A 333 18.02 9.10 -24.68
CA LYS A 333 16.91 9.67 -25.48
C LYS A 333 17.16 9.59 -27.00
N SER A 334 18.40 9.31 -27.42
CA SER A 334 18.81 9.21 -28.84
C SER A 334 18.98 7.75 -29.34
N GLY A 335 19.05 6.76 -28.45
CA GLY A 335 19.42 5.39 -28.84
C GLY A 335 19.06 4.26 -27.88
N GLY A 336 17.86 4.28 -27.28
CA GLY A 336 17.40 3.18 -26.42
C GLY A 336 16.70 2.05 -27.19
N SER A 337 17.26 0.85 -27.09
CA SER A 337 16.82 -0.45 -27.64
C SER A 337 17.27 -0.73 -29.08
N GLY A 338 18.31 -1.54 -29.26
CA GLY A 338 18.78 -2.02 -30.57
C GLY A 338 17.85 -3.04 -31.22
N GLY A 339 16.53 -2.88 -31.10
CA GLY A 339 15.51 -3.75 -31.67
C GLY A 339 14.82 -3.15 -32.89
N THR A 340 14.20 -4.00 -33.70
CA THR A 340 13.38 -3.61 -34.86
C THR A 340 12.31 -2.57 -34.50
N ARG A 341 11.79 -2.61 -33.27
CA ARG A 341 10.84 -1.65 -32.71
C ARG A 341 11.42 -0.23 -32.60
N ALA A 342 12.66 -0.10 -32.17
CA ALA A 342 13.31 1.21 -32.07
C ALA A 342 13.73 1.75 -33.44
N LEU A 343 14.08 0.89 -34.41
CA LEU A 343 14.27 1.29 -35.80
C LEU A 343 12.97 1.81 -36.41
N LEU A 344 11.84 1.15 -36.12
CA LEU A 344 10.51 1.57 -36.56
C LEU A 344 10.08 2.88 -35.88
N GLU A 345 10.30 3.03 -34.58
CA GLU A 345 10.04 4.28 -33.85
C GLU A 345 10.96 5.41 -34.30
N LYS A 346 12.24 5.13 -34.59
CA LYS A 346 13.19 6.10 -35.16
C LYS A 346 12.80 6.51 -36.57
N SER A 347 12.29 5.58 -37.39
CA SER A 347 11.72 5.86 -38.73
C SER A 347 10.38 6.59 -38.67
N ARG A 348 9.61 6.44 -37.60
CA ARG A 348 8.35 7.20 -37.38
C ARG A 348 8.63 8.60 -36.87
N LYS A 349 9.60 8.74 -35.96
CA LYS A 349 10.00 10.01 -35.35
C LYS A 349 10.84 10.87 -36.29
N ARG A 350 11.66 10.24 -37.13
CA ARG A 350 12.19 10.85 -38.35
C ARG A 350 11.14 10.66 -39.44
N GLY A 351 10.08 11.47 -39.45
CA GLY A 351 9.32 11.67 -40.68
C GLY A 351 10.30 11.93 -41.83
N ARG A 352 9.97 11.51 -43.06
CA ARG A 352 10.86 11.48 -44.25
C ARG A 352 11.43 12.87 -44.59
N GLU A 353 12.34 13.35 -43.76
CA GLU A 353 13.36 14.33 -44.06
C GLU A 353 14.45 13.50 -44.72
N THR A 354 14.34 13.38 -46.04
CA THR A 354 15.45 12.95 -46.87
C THR A 354 16.59 13.90 -46.57
N THR A 355 17.63 13.36 -45.94
CA THR A 355 18.92 14.00 -45.70
C THR A 355 19.64 14.21 -47.02
N ASP A 356 19.09 15.08 -47.86
CA ASP A 356 19.74 15.71 -48.99
C ASP A 356 19.23 17.17 -49.06
N SER A 357 19.51 17.92 -48.00
CA SER A 357 19.18 19.35 -47.85
C SER A 357 20.00 20.26 -48.79
N ALA A 358 20.34 19.81 -50.01
CA ALA A 358 21.08 20.61 -50.98
C ALA A 358 20.86 20.23 -52.45
N ARG A 359 19.94 19.32 -52.79
CA ARG A 359 19.42 19.19 -54.16
C ARG A 359 17.92 19.35 -54.09
N GLY A 360 17.47 20.49 -54.62
CA GLY A 360 16.10 20.96 -54.56
C GLY A 360 15.10 19.84 -54.78
N SER A 361 13.97 19.93 -54.06
CA SER A 361 12.79 19.15 -54.38
C SER A 361 12.58 19.21 -55.89
N GLY A 362 12.88 18.09 -56.56
CA GLY A 362 12.63 17.90 -57.98
C GLY A 362 11.13 17.85 -58.17
N LEU A 363 10.49 19.01 -58.03
CA LEU A 363 9.12 19.29 -58.39
C LEU A 363 9.08 19.39 -59.91
N ASN A 364 9.31 18.25 -60.57
CA ASN A 364 8.97 18.10 -61.96
C ASN A 364 7.56 17.50 -62.02
N GLU A 365 6.71 18.16 -62.80
CA GLU A 365 5.25 18.01 -62.98
C GLU A 365 4.74 16.60 -63.34
N SER A 366 5.57 15.56 -63.32
CA SER A 366 5.25 14.23 -63.86
C SER A 366 5.45 13.04 -62.91
N THR A 367 5.84 13.24 -61.64
CA THR A 367 6.02 12.12 -60.69
C THR A 367 4.94 12.08 -59.60
N ARG A 368 3.91 11.24 -59.84
CA ARG A 368 2.85 10.89 -58.89
C ARG A 368 3.40 10.03 -57.74
N GLU A 369 4.05 10.62 -56.75
CA GLU A 369 4.46 9.89 -55.52
C GLU A 369 3.28 9.65 -54.54
N ILE A 370 2.14 10.30 -54.76
CA ILE A 370 0.88 10.01 -54.07
C ILE A 370 0.21 8.87 -54.82
N GLY A 371 0.49 7.63 -54.38
CA GLY A 371 -0.13 6.43 -54.95
C GLY A 371 0.83 5.25 -55.09
N ASP A 372 2.14 5.49 -55.16
CA ASP A 372 3.11 4.40 -55.34
C ASP A 372 3.10 3.36 -54.21
N ARG A 373 2.76 3.79 -52.99
CA ARG A 373 2.62 2.90 -51.83
C ARG A 373 1.40 2.01 -51.97
N PHE A 374 0.32 2.58 -52.49
CA PHE A 374 -0.91 1.86 -52.82
C PHE A 374 -0.66 0.90 -53.97
N ASN A 375 -0.03 1.34 -55.05
CA ASN A 375 0.31 0.51 -56.21
C ASN A 375 1.28 -0.62 -55.84
N LYS A 376 2.27 -0.38 -54.97
CA LYS A 376 3.15 -1.44 -54.44
C LYS A 376 2.38 -2.44 -53.58
N ARG A 377 1.42 -1.98 -52.75
CA ARG A 377 0.57 -2.86 -51.94
C ARG A 377 -0.40 -3.66 -52.81
N VAL A 378 -1.01 -3.05 -53.82
CA VAL A 378 -1.87 -3.69 -54.81
C VAL A 378 -1.07 -4.75 -55.58
N LYS A 379 0.13 -4.40 -56.07
CA LYS A 379 1.02 -5.35 -56.75
C LYS A 379 1.42 -6.55 -55.88
N VAL A 380 1.65 -6.35 -54.58
CA VAL A 380 1.96 -7.44 -53.65
C VAL A 380 0.72 -8.29 -53.36
N MET A 381 -0.46 -7.68 -53.29
CA MET A 381 -1.74 -8.39 -53.13
C MET A 381 -2.07 -9.21 -54.39
N GLU A 382 -1.86 -8.66 -55.59
CA GLU A 382 -2.07 -9.33 -56.88
C GLU A 382 -1.03 -10.43 -57.14
N ALA A 383 0.22 -10.23 -56.69
CA ALA A 383 1.28 -11.21 -56.92
C ALA A 383 1.08 -12.54 -56.16
N GLY A 384 0.15 -12.60 -55.19
CA GLY A 384 -0.16 -13.80 -54.42
C GLY A 384 1.01 -14.31 -53.55
N ARG A 385 0.74 -15.24 -52.62
CA ARG A 385 1.81 -15.88 -51.84
C ARG A 385 2.57 -16.85 -52.74
N ARG A 386 3.80 -16.49 -53.12
CA ARG A 386 4.65 -17.32 -54.01
C ARG A 386 5.18 -18.60 -53.39
N ASP A 387 5.14 -18.76 -52.07
CA ASP A 387 5.61 -19.99 -51.44
C ASP A 387 4.72 -20.38 -50.24
N LYS A 388 4.18 -21.59 -50.29
CA LYS A 388 3.47 -22.21 -49.16
C LYS A 388 4.51 -23.06 -48.46
N GLY A 389 5.18 -22.45 -47.48
CA GLY A 389 6.39 -22.95 -46.82
C GLY A 389 6.42 -24.47 -46.69
N LYS A 390 7.58 -25.05 -47.05
CA LYS A 390 7.87 -26.49 -46.92
C LYS A 390 7.40 -26.98 -45.55
N ARG A 391 6.43 -27.89 -45.55
CA ARG A 391 6.05 -28.65 -44.36
C ARG A 391 7.29 -29.40 -43.87
N ARG A 392 7.85 -28.94 -42.77
CA ARG A 392 8.67 -29.73 -41.87
C ARG A 392 7.96 -29.76 -40.53
#